data_AF-G5J006-F1
#
_entry.id   AF-G5J006-F1
#
_cell.length_a   1.000
_cell.length_b   1.000
_cell.length_c   1.000
_cell.angle_alpha   90.00
_cell.angle_beta   90.00
_cell.angle_gamma   90.00
#
_symmetry.space_group_name_H-M   'P 1'
#
loop_
_entity.id
_entity.type
_entity.pdbx_description
1 polymer ?
#
loop_
_entity_poly.entity_id
_entity_poly.type
_entity_poly.pdbx_seq_one_letter_code
_entity_poly.pdbx_strand_id
1 'polypeptide(L)'
;MIEKVPQLAFDHNLILDYGYQRLKSKLEYSPIAFDVLPDVFTLNDLYQFYTTVLGENFADYSNFRTRLLKLGFLIDTEKKVSRGAGRPATLYRFDSEAFAPLKDKPFVFI
;
A
#
# COMPACT_ATOMS: atom_id res chain seq x y z
N MET A 1 -5.87 -14.95 -0.32
CA MET A 1 -4.48 -15.08 0.19
C MET A 1 -3.78 -16.16 -0.62
N ILE A 2 -2.50 -15.96 -0.93
CA ILE A 2 -1.66 -16.93 -1.65
C ILE A 2 -1.68 -18.32 -1.00
N GLU A 3 -1.90 -18.36 0.31
CA GLU A 3 -2.09 -19.59 1.11
C GLU A 3 -3.25 -20.48 0.66
N LYS A 4 -4.19 -19.96 -0.14
CA LYS A 4 -5.34 -20.72 -0.67
C LYS A 4 -5.15 -21.19 -2.11
N VAL A 5 -3.98 -20.96 -2.71
CA VAL A 5 -3.71 -21.36 -4.09
C VAL A 5 -3.44 -22.86 -4.13
N PRO A 6 -4.16 -23.65 -4.98
CA PRO A 6 -3.93 -25.07 -5.10
C PRO A 6 -2.58 -25.38 -5.75
N GLN A 7 -2.23 -26.66 -5.82
CA GLN A 7 -1.11 -27.09 -6.64
C GLN A 7 -1.39 -26.74 -8.11
N LEU A 8 -0.47 -25.99 -8.71
CA LEU A 8 -0.52 -25.56 -10.10
C LEU A 8 0.35 -26.49 -10.95
N ALA A 9 0.14 -26.46 -12.27
CA ALA A 9 0.93 -27.26 -13.21
C ALA A 9 2.42 -26.87 -13.18
N PHE A 10 3.29 -27.85 -13.45
CA PHE A 10 4.74 -27.66 -13.54
C PHE A 10 5.33 -26.97 -12.30
N ASP A 11 6.10 -25.90 -12.50
CA ASP A 11 6.74 -25.07 -11.49
C ASP A 11 5.97 -23.77 -11.20
N HIS A 12 4.70 -23.67 -11.59
CA HIS A 12 3.93 -22.43 -11.45
C HIS A 12 3.77 -21.96 -10.00
N ASN A 13 3.78 -22.87 -9.01
CA ASN A 13 3.82 -22.46 -7.60
C ASN A 13 5.13 -21.75 -7.24
N LEU A 14 6.27 -22.14 -7.83
CA LEU A 14 7.57 -21.48 -7.63
C LEU A 14 7.59 -20.08 -8.27
N ILE A 15 7.05 -19.97 -9.48
CA ILE A 15 6.91 -18.68 -10.19
C ILE A 15 6.03 -17.73 -9.37
N LEU A 16 4.92 -18.24 -8.83
CA LEU A 16 4.01 -17.47 -7.99
C LEU A 16 4.68 -16.99 -6.70
N ASP A 17 5.37 -17.88 -5.98
CA ASP A 17 6.07 -17.52 -4.75
C ASP A 17 7.16 -16.46 -5.03
N TYR A 18 7.97 -16.67 -6.07
CA TYR A 18 8.96 -15.68 -6.50
C TYR A 18 8.32 -14.32 -6.81
N GLY A 19 7.22 -14.31 -7.58
CA GLY A 19 6.49 -13.09 -7.90
C GLY A 19 5.95 -12.38 -6.66
N TYR A 20 5.46 -13.14 -5.69
CA TYR A 20 4.98 -12.61 -4.41
C TYR A 20 6.10 -12.02 -3.56
N GLN A 21 7.22 -12.72 -3.41
CA GLN A 21 8.39 -12.19 -2.70
C GLN A 21 8.89 -10.91 -3.37
N ARG A 22 8.96 -10.89 -4.70
CA ARG A 22 9.37 -9.70 -5.45
C ARG A 22 8.41 -8.53 -5.27
N LEU A 23 7.11 -8.79 -5.22
CA LEU A 23 6.09 -7.77 -4.93
C LEU A 23 6.27 -7.21 -3.52
N LYS A 24 6.42 -8.08 -2.51
CA LYS A 24 6.69 -7.67 -1.11
C LYS A 24 7.89 -6.75 -1.02
N SER A 25 9.03 -7.18 -1.58
CA SER A 25 10.23 -6.35 -1.60
C SER A 25 9.97 -5.02 -2.27
N LYS A 26 9.32 -4.98 -3.44
CA LYS A 26 9.02 -3.71 -4.11
C LYS A 26 8.19 -2.75 -3.26
N LEU A 27 7.24 -3.23 -2.46
CA LEU A 27 6.42 -2.36 -1.60
C LEU A 27 7.22 -1.65 -0.51
N GLU A 28 8.39 -2.17 -0.14
CA GLU A 28 9.28 -1.57 0.87
C GLU A 28 10.06 -0.37 0.34
N TYR A 29 10.23 -0.21 -0.97
CA TYR A 29 11.08 0.83 -1.55
C TYR A 29 10.50 1.53 -2.80
N SER A 30 9.35 1.09 -3.32
CA SER A 30 8.76 1.59 -4.56
C SER A 30 7.38 2.21 -4.31
N PRO A 31 6.99 3.25 -5.08
CA PRO A 31 5.65 3.84 -5.04
C PRO A 31 4.59 2.96 -5.74
N ILE A 32 4.85 1.66 -5.93
CA ILE A 32 4.01 0.77 -6.76
C ILE A 32 2.56 0.67 -6.27
N ALA A 33 2.32 0.92 -4.98
CA ALA A 33 0.98 1.00 -4.42
C ALA A 33 0.11 2.06 -5.12
N PHE A 34 0.71 3.18 -5.55
CA PHE A 34 0.00 4.28 -6.19
C PHE A 34 -0.29 4.04 -7.68
N ASP A 35 0.39 3.07 -8.31
CA ASP A 35 0.05 2.62 -9.66
C ASP A 35 -1.15 1.64 -9.66
N VAL A 36 -1.45 1.03 -8.51
CA VAL A 36 -2.54 0.05 -8.36
C VAL A 36 -3.81 0.70 -7.81
N LEU A 37 -3.67 1.69 -6.93
CA LEU A 37 -4.79 2.43 -6.38
C LEU A 37 -5.39 3.39 -7.42
N PRO A 38 -6.68 3.76 -7.26
CA PRO A 38 -7.26 4.84 -8.06
C PRO A 38 -6.52 6.17 -7.84
N ASP A 39 -6.66 7.13 -8.77
CA ASP A 39 -6.04 8.46 -8.68
C ASP A 39 -6.32 9.20 -7.36
N VAL A 40 -7.48 8.91 -6.74
CA VAL A 40 -7.84 9.38 -5.40
C VAL A 40 -8.23 8.22 -4.51
N PHE A 41 -7.65 8.17 -3.32
CA PHE A 41 -7.80 7.06 -2.38
C PHE A 41 -7.84 7.57 -0.94
N THR A 42 -8.38 6.76 -0.03
CA THR A 42 -8.30 7.02 1.41
C THR A 42 -7.05 6.38 2.01
N LEU A 43 -6.60 6.87 3.17
CA LEU A 43 -5.49 6.22 3.88
C LEU A 43 -5.82 4.77 4.27
N ASN A 44 -7.10 4.46 4.48
CA ASN A 44 -7.54 3.10 4.74
C ASN A 44 -7.44 2.22 3.50
N ASP A 45 -7.74 2.74 2.30
CA ASP A 45 -7.54 1.99 1.05
C ASP A 45 -6.06 1.59 0.88
N LEU A 46 -5.15 2.53 1.12
CA LEU A 46 -3.71 2.26 1.08
C LEU A 46 -3.28 1.27 2.18
N TYR A 47 -3.76 1.44 3.41
CA TYR A 47 -3.48 0.51 4.51
C TYR A 47 -3.94 -0.91 4.16
N GLN A 48 -5.18 -1.08 3.68
CA GLN A 48 -5.71 -2.39 3.30
C GLN A 48 -4.91 -3.03 2.16
N PHE A 49 -4.43 -2.23 1.21
CA PHE A 49 -3.55 -2.73 0.16
C PHE A 49 -2.24 -3.28 0.73
N TYR A 50 -1.55 -2.51 1.58
CA TYR A 50 -0.32 -2.95 2.23
C TYR A 50 -0.55 -4.19 3.11
N THR A 51 -1.60 -4.19 3.94
CA THR A 51 -1.95 -5.32 4.80
C THR A 51 -2.30 -6.58 4.01
N THR A 52 -2.98 -6.44 2.87
CA THR A 52 -3.30 -7.59 1.99
C THR A 52 -2.05 -8.25 1.43
N VAL A 53 -1.01 -7.47 1.12
CA VAL A 53 0.23 -7.99 0.52
C VAL A 53 1.23 -8.44 1.58
N LEU A 54 1.42 -7.66 2.64
CA LEU A 54 2.44 -7.87 3.68
C LEU A 54 1.93 -8.71 4.87
N GLY A 55 0.62 -8.80 5.05
CA GLY A 55 -0.05 -9.53 6.13
C GLY A 55 -0.55 -8.63 7.26
N GLU A 56 -1.46 -9.18 8.07
CA GLU A 56 -2.17 -8.49 9.18
C GLU A 56 -1.23 -7.94 10.28
N ASN A 57 -0.03 -8.50 10.42
CA ASN A 57 0.92 -8.12 11.46
C ASN A 57 1.95 -7.06 11.02
N PHE A 58 1.78 -6.48 9.83
CA PHE A 58 2.74 -5.53 9.27
C PHE A 58 2.84 -4.22 10.08
N ALA A 59 1.70 -3.62 10.44
CA ALA A 59 1.63 -2.40 11.24
C ALA A 59 0.20 -2.19 11.73
N ASP A 60 0.01 -1.43 12.81
CA ASP A 60 -1.32 -0.89 13.14
C ASP A 60 -1.64 0.35 12.29
N TYR A 61 -2.94 0.56 12.06
CA TYR A 61 -3.43 1.67 11.24
C TYR A 61 -2.99 3.05 11.73
N SER A 62 -2.90 3.27 13.05
CA SER A 62 -2.57 4.58 13.63
C SER A 62 -1.11 4.95 13.38
N ASN A 63 -0.19 4.02 13.58
CA ASN A 63 1.22 4.19 13.27
C ASN A 63 1.45 4.31 11.77
N PHE A 64 0.81 3.48 10.96
CA PHE A 64 0.85 3.58 9.50
C PHE A 64 0.45 4.98 9.04
N ARG A 65 -0.72 5.46 9.46
CA ARG A 65 -1.23 6.79 9.13
C ARG A 65 -0.26 7.89 9.55
N THR A 66 0.26 7.82 10.78
CA THR A 66 1.17 8.85 11.31
C THR A 66 2.48 8.90 10.53
N ARG A 67 3.10 7.76 10.25
CA ARG A 67 4.33 7.67 9.47
C ARG A 67 4.12 8.15 8.03
N LEU A 68 3.04 7.70 7.39
CA LEU A 68 2.72 8.04 6.02
C LEU A 68 2.53 9.55 5.82
N LEU A 69 1.74 10.20 6.69
CA LEU A 69 1.52 11.64 6.62
C LEU A 69 2.80 12.45 6.88
N LYS A 70 3.70 11.94 7.73
CA LYS A 70 5.02 12.57 7.97
C LYS A 70 5.94 12.55 6.75
N LEU A 71 5.75 11.61 5.82
CA LEU A 71 6.57 11.53 4.61
C LEU A 71 6.23 12.62 3.58
N GLY A 72 5.05 13.26 3.70
CA GLY A 72 4.75 14.49 2.97
C GLY A 72 4.52 14.34 1.46
N PHE A 73 4.36 13.12 0.94
CA PHE A 73 4.11 12.89 -0.50
C PHE A 73 2.63 12.70 -0.86
N LEU A 74 1.70 13.04 0.05
CA LEU A 74 0.27 12.93 -0.18
C LEU A 74 -0.38 14.30 -0.17
N ILE A 75 -1.12 14.60 -1.23
CA ILE A 75 -1.92 15.82 -1.35
C ILE A 75 -3.32 15.55 -0.79
N ASP A 76 -3.74 16.30 0.22
CA ASP A 76 -5.14 16.32 0.66
C ASP A 76 -5.98 16.99 -0.43
N THR A 77 -7.03 16.31 -0.89
CA THR A 77 -7.91 16.81 -1.95
C THR A 77 -9.03 17.71 -1.42
N GLU A 78 -9.10 17.91 -0.10
CA GLU A 78 -10.17 18.55 0.67
C GLU A 78 -11.53 17.84 0.56
N LYS A 79 -11.60 16.76 -0.21
CA LYS A 79 -12.79 15.93 -0.40
C LYS A 79 -12.81 14.80 0.61
N LYS A 80 -14.02 14.40 0.99
CA LYS A 80 -14.25 13.27 1.89
C LYS A 80 -15.25 12.30 1.26
N VAL A 81 -15.07 11.01 1.55
CA VAL A 81 -15.97 9.94 1.12
C VAL A 81 -16.57 9.24 2.32
N SER A 82 -17.86 8.90 2.25
CA SER A 82 -18.54 8.04 3.22
C SER A 82 -18.85 6.70 2.56
N ARG A 83 -18.40 5.60 3.15
CA ARG A 83 -18.64 4.22 2.67
C ARG A 83 -19.37 3.40 3.73
N GLY A 84 -20.36 3.99 4.40
CA GLY A 84 -21.18 3.31 5.41
C GLY A 84 -21.43 4.16 6.66
N ALA A 85 -21.79 3.50 7.76
CA ALA A 85 -21.96 4.14 9.06
C ALA A 85 -20.57 4.43 9.67
N GLY A 86 -20.11 5.68 9.57
CA GLY A 86 -18.80 6.08 10.08
C GLY A 86 -18.47 7.53 9.75
N ARG A 87 -17.34 8.02 10.30
CA ARG A 87 -16.82 9.34 9.94
C ARG A 87 -16.34 9.33 8.48
N PRO A 88 -16.67 10.34 7.66
CA PRO A 88 -16.14 10.45 6.31
C PRO A 88 -14.62 10.44 6.28
N ALA A 89 -14.03 9.66 5.38
CA ALA A 89 -12.59 9.55 5.21
C ALA A 89 -12.09 10.60 4.19
N THR A 90 -10.98 11.26 4.50
CA THR A 90 -10.31 12.18 3.58
C THR A 90 -9.76 11.43 2.36
N LEU A 91 -9.93 12.02 1.18
CA LEU A 91 -9.33 11.56 -0.06
C LEU A 91 -8.00 12.25 -0.30
N TYR A 92 -7.00 11.46 -0.64
CA TYR A 92 -5.65 11.89 -0.96
C TYR A 92 -5.31 11.54 -2.41
N ARG A 93 -4.34 12.26 -2.95
CA ARG A 93 -3.68 11.95 -4.22
C ARG A 93 -2.18 11.80 -3.99
N PHE A 94 -1.56 10.88 -4.73
CA PHE A 94 -0.11 10.72 -4.72
C PHE A 94 0.60 11.92 -5.37
N ASP A 95 1.64 12.43 -4.73
CA ASP A 95 2.51 13.47 -5.25
C ASP A 95 3.86 12.88 -5.66
N SER A 96 4.03 12.65 -6.95
CA SER A 96 5.27 12.09 -7.51
C SER A 96 6.47 13.02 -7.37
N GLU A 97 6.26 14.34 -7.32
CA GLU A 97 7.34 15.33 -7.18
C GLU A 97 7.85 15.33 -5.74
N ALA A 98 6.93 15.39 -4.77
CA ALA A 98 7.27 15.29 -3.35
C ALA A 98 7.85 13.92 -2.97
N PHE A 99 7.48 12.86 -3.70
CA PHE A 99 8.04 11.52 -3.52
C PHE A 99 9.45 11.36 -4.12
N ALA A 100 9.82 12.12 -5.16
CA ALA A 100 11.08 11.92 -5.88
C ALA A 100 12.34 11.86 -5.00
N PRO A 101 12.51 12.70 -3.95
CA PRO A 101 13.66 12.64 -3.04
C PRO A 101 13.67 11.42 -2.09
N LEU A 102 12.55 10.70 -1.99
CA LEU A 102 12.38 9.55 -1.11
C LEU A 102 12.57 8.21 -1.84
N LYS A 103 12.69 8.22 -3.18
CA LYS A 103 12.77 7.01 -4.03
C LYS A 103 13.88 6.03 -3.63
N ASP A 104 15.00 6.54 -3.14
CA ASP A 104 16.16 5.71 -2.74
C ASP A 104 16.19 5.40 -1.23
N LYS A 105 15.16 5.86 -0.49
CA LYS A 105 15.04 5.58 0.93
C LYS A 105 14.13 4.38 1.14
N PRO A 106 14.48 3.46 2.05
CA PRO A 106 13.57 2.40 2.44
C PRO A 106 12.28 3.04 3.02
N PHE A 107 11.13 2.78 2.40
CA PHE A 107 9.81 3.01 2.99
C PHE A 107 9.52 1.90 3.99
N VAL A 108 10.41 1.80 4.96
CA VAL A 108 10.31 0.86 6.05
C VAL A 108 9.30 1.46 7.02
N PHE A 109 8.05 1.07 6.84
CA PHE A 109 7.01 1.20 7.86
C PHE A 109 7.23 0.24 9.04
N ILE A 110 8.30 -0.55 9.00
CA ILE A 110 8.80 -1.41 10.07
C ILE A 110 9.32 -0.56 11.26
#